data_AF-A0A849DC43-F1
#
_entry.id   AF-A0A849DC43-F1
#
_cell.length_a   1.000
_cell.length_b   1.000
_cell.length_c   1.000
_cell.angle_alpha   90.00
_cell.angle_beta   90.00
_cell.angle_gamma   90.00
#
_symmetry.space_group_name_H-M   'P 1'
#
loop_
_entity.id
_entity.type
_entity.pdbx_description
1 polymer ?
#
loop_
_entity_poly.entity_id
_entity_poly.type
_entity_poly.pdbx_seq_one_letter_code
_entity_poly.pdbx_strand_id
1 'polypeptide(L)'
;MKIKILSLLLVFVGLIQSLGHITGNKTIKQLGLITVASPLPIVFTHQKGFLETFALDFTLVYEKGTKEERIKITPELYAQLDKPYNYRNVLGAAISYGPILPKELVGSVLDYAFITPGVLSKSFHLGEIKNASLELHSKTKNENKNYVLAIGEEDDK
;
A
#
# COMPACT_ATOMS: atom_id res chain seq x y z
N MET A 1 -40.37 -15.07 -8.90
CA MET A 1 -39.58 -16.28 -8.60
C MET A 1 -38.25 -16.34 -9.36
N LYS A 2 -38.24 -16.14 -10.70
CA LYS A 2 -37.02 -16.17 -11.52
C LYS A 2 -35.92 -15.19 -11.09
N ILE A 3 -36.29 -13.95 -10.73
CA ILE A 3 -35.33 -12.93 -10.24
C ILE A 3 -34.64 -13.39 -8.95
N LYS A 4 -35.37 -14.03 -8.02
CA LYS A 4 -34.79 -14.52 -6.76
C LYS A 4 -33.74 -15.62 -7.00
N ILE A 5 -34.01 -16.53 -7.95
CA ILE A 5 -33.08 -17.60 -8.32
C ILE A 5 -31.81 -16.99 -8.95
N LEU A 6 -31.96 -16.01 -9.84
CA LEU A 6 -30.81 -15.32 -10.45
C LEU A 6 -29.97 -14.59 -9.41
N SER A 7 -30.59 -13.89 -8.44
CA SER A 7 -29.87 -13.23 -7.36
C SER A 7 -29.08 -14.22 -6.49
N LEU A 8 -29.66 -15.36 -6.15
CA LEU A 8 -28.97 -16.41 -5.39
C LEU A 8 -27.78 -16.98 -6.18
N LEU A 9 -27.94 -17.21 -7.48
CA LEU A 9 -26.84 -17.66 -8.35
C LEU A 9 -25.71 -16.63 -8.40
N LEU A 10 -26.03 -15.34 -8.52
CA LEU A 10 -25.02 -14.26 -8.52
C LEU A 10 -24.24 -14.21 -7.21
N VAL A 11 -24.93 -14.31 -6.07
CA VAL A 11 -24.28 -14.38 -4.75
C VAL A 11 -23.38 -15.62 -4.68
N PHE A 12 -23.88 -16.78 -5.11
CA PHE A 12 -23.08 -18.01 -5.11
C PHE A 12 -21.81 -17.84 -5.94
N VAL A 13 -21.92 -17.31 -7.17
CA VAL A 13 -20.78 -17.05 -8.06
C VAL A 13 -19.75 -16.12 -7.40
N GLY A 14 -20.20 -15.03 -6.77
CA GLY A 14 -19.31 -14.11 -6.05
C GLY A 14 -18.61 -14.72 -4.83
N LEU A 15 -19.13 -15.83 -4.27
CA LEU A 15 -18.54 -16.52 -3.13
C LEU A 15 -17.58 -17.66 -3.53
N ILE A 16 -17.58 -18.12 -4.78
CA ILE A 16 -16.76 -19.25 -5.24
C ILE A 16 -15.27 -19.01 -4.94
N GLN A 17 -14.76 -17.81 -5.25
CA GLN A 17 -13.35 -17.50 -5.04
C GLN A 17 -12.96 -17.54 -3.56
N SER A 18 -13.82 -17.01 -2.68
CA SER A 18 -13.67 -17.04 -1.22
C SER A 18 -13.72 -18.46 -0.67
N LEU A 19 -14.67 -19.27 -1.12
CA LEU A 19 -14.76 -20.69 -0.75
C LEU A 19 -13.50 -21.45 -1.13
N GLY A 20 -13.00 -21.27 -2.35
CA GLY A 20 -11.75 -21.88 -2.81
C GLY A 20 -10.53 -21.41 -2.02
N HIS A 21 -10.52 -20.15 -1.59
CA HIS A 21 -9.45 -19.61 -0.75
C HIS A 21 -9.45 -20.21 0.66
N ILE A 22 -10.60 -20.22 1.34
CA ILE A 22 -10.74 -20.71 2.72
C ILE A 22 -10.49 -22.23 2.80
N THR A 23 -10.96 -22.99 1.81
CA THR A 23 -10.76 -24.44 1.75
C THR A 23 -9.38 -24.87 1.23
N GLY A 24 -8.56 -23.93 0.75
CA GLY A 24 -7.29 -24.23 0.08
C GLY A 24 -7.45 -24.92 -1.29
N ASN A 25 -8.67 -25.04 -1.82
CA ASN A 25 -8.93 -25.70 -3.09
C ASN A 25 -8.60 -24.78 -4.28
N LYS A 26 -7.48 -25.06 -4.95
CA LYS A 26 -6.99 -24.28 -6.10
C LYS A 26 -7.99 -24.24 -7.26
N THR A 27 -8.64 -25.36 -7.56
CA THR A 27 -9.60 -25.46 -8.67
C THR A 27 -10.80 -24.55 -8.43
N ILE A 28 -11.41 -24.62 -7.24
CA ILE A 28 -12.55 -23.77 -6.87
C ILE A 28 -12.13 -22.29 -6.90
N LYS A 29 -10.94 -21.96 -6.35
CA LYS A 29 -10.41 -20.59 -6.36
C LYS A 29 -10.24 -20.06 -7.78
N GLN A 30 -9.70 -20.87 -8.69
CA GLN A 30 -9.49 -20.50 -10.10
C GLN A 30 -10.82 -20.34 -10.85
N LEU A 31 -11.80 -21.20 -10.61
CA LEU A 31 -13.15 -21.05 -11.17
C LEU A 31 -13.77 -19.71 -10.76
N GLY A 32 -13.68 -19.35 -9.49
CA GLY A 32 -14.13 -18.04 -9.00
C GLY A 32 -13.38 -16.89 -9.67
N LEU A 33 -12.06 -16.99 -9.79
CA LEU A 33 -11.21 -15.96 -10.40
C LEU A 33 -11.59 -15.68 -11.87
N ILE A 34 -11.86 -16.72 -12.67
CA ILE A 34 -12.24 -16.58 -14.09
C ILE A 34 -13.53 -15.79 -14.26
N THR A 35 -14.45 -15.88 -13.29
CA THR A 35 -15.70 -15.11 -13.36
C THR A 35 -15.49 -13.62 -13.15
N VAL A 36 -14.36 -13.21 -12.55
CA VAL A 36 -14.07 -11.84 -12.10
C VAL A 36 -15.14 -11.29 -11.13
N ALA A 37 -16.08 -12.14 -10.68
CA ALA A 37 -17.13 -11.78 -9.78
C ALA A 37 -16.56 -11.68 -8.36
N SER A 38 -16.57 -10.46 -7.81
CA SER A 38 -16.16 -10.17 -6.44
C SER A 38 -14.77 -10.72 -6.07
N PRO A 39 -13.68 -10.12 -6.60
CA PRO A 39 -12.31 -10.52 -6.28
C PRO A 39 -12.05 -10.56 -4.78
N LEU A 40 -11.16 -11.46 -4.33
CA LEU A 40 -10.77 -11.53 -2.92
C LEU A 40 -10.24 -10.16 -2.43
N PRO A 41 -10.70 -9.67 -1.26
CA PRO A 41 -10.24 -8.41 -0.69
C PRO A 41 -8.87 -8.53 -0.01
N ILE A 42 -7.92 -9.22 -0.67
CA ILE A 42 -6.61 -9.56 -0.09
C ILE A 42 -5.79 -8.32 0.28
N VAL A 43 -6.04 -7.17 -0.36
CA VAL A 43 -5.32 -5.92 -0.08
C VAL A 43 -5.49 -5.40 1.36
N PHE A 44 -6.49 -5.91 2.10
CA PHE A 44 -6.76 -5.60 3.50
C PHE A 44 -6.32 -6.72 4.46
N THR A 45 -5.46 -7.63 4.01
CA THR A 45 -5.01 -8.79 4.79
C THR A 45 -3.49 -8.86 4.84
N HIS A 46 -2.95 -9.71 5.70
CA HIS A 46 -1.52 -10.00 5.77
C HIS A 46 -0.96 -10.46 4.43
N GLN A 47 -0.02 -9.69 3.91
CA GLN A 47 0.81 -10.03 2.78
C GLN A 47 2.05 -10.78 3.26
N LYS A 48 2.38 -11.88 2.56
CA LYS A 48 3.49 -12.79 2.92
C LYS A 48 3.48 -13.24 4.39
N GLY A 49 2.32 -13.20 5.05
CA GLY A 49 2.13 -13.61 6.45
C GLY A 49 2.62 -12.63 7.51
N PHE A 50 3.08 -11.43 7.14
CA PHE A 50 3.67 -10.50 8.12
C PHE A 50 3.40 -9.01 7.91
N LEU A 51 2.89 -8.61 6.74
CA LEU A 51 2.68 -7.20 6.41
C LEU A 51 1.19 -6.94 6.17
N GLU A 52 0.53 -6.27 7.11
CA GLU A 52 -0.84 -5.80 6.92
C GLU A 52 -0.82 -4.33 6.50
N THR A 53 -0.89 -4.08 5.20
CA THR A 53 -0.63 -2.75 4.62
C THR A 53 -1.62 -1.68 5.05
N PHE A 54 -2.83 -2.08 5.45
CA PHE A 54 -3.88 -1.18 5.95
C PHE A 54 -3.65 -0.75 7.41
N ALA A 55 -2.86 -1.50 8.17
CA ALA A 55 -2.59 -1.26 9.58
C ALA A 55 -1.23 -0.57 9.81
N LEU A 56 -0.72 0.18 8.82
CA LEU A 56 0.56 0.88 8.91
C LEU A 56 0.36 2.35 9.24
N ASP A 57 1.13 2.86 10.20
CA ASP A 57 1.41 4.28 10.35
C ASP A 57 2.67 4.65 9.57
N PHE A 58 2.66 5.82 8.95
CA PHE A 58 3.76 6.29 8.10
C PHE A 58 4.34 7.57 8.70
N THR A 59 5.64 7.61 8.91
CA THR A 59 6.38 8.80 9.34
C THR A 59 7.50 9.07 8.36
N LEU A 60 7.46 10.22 7.69
CA LEU A 60 8.55 10.70 6.87
C LEU A 60 9.57 11.38 7.79
N VAL A 61 10.83 10.98 7.64
CA VAL A 61 11.99 11.56 8.31
C VAL A 61 12.87 12.15 7.23
N TYR A 62 13.15 13.45 7.27
CA TYR A 62 13.89 14.13 6.21
C TYR A 62 14.81 15.20 6.76
N GLU A 63 15.87 15.50 6.01
CA GLU A 63 16.80 16.57 6.35
C GLU A 63 16.28 17.93 5.88
N LYS A 64 16.38 18.94 6.74
CA LYS A 64 16.10 20.32 6.41
C LYS A 64 17.21 21.22 6.95
N GLY A 65 18.16 21.54 6.08
CA GLY A 65 19.39 22.21 6.50
C GLY A 65 20.23 21.28 7.37
N THR A 66 20.48 21.66 8.61
CA THR A 66 21.27 20.86 9.58
C THR A 66 20.42 20.06 10.56
N LYS A 67 19.10 20.06 10.40
CA LYS A 67 18.16 19.40 11.32
C LYS A 67 17.40 18.30 10.63
N GLU A 68 17.16 17.22 11.36
CA GLU A 68 16.18 16.20 11.02
C GLU A 68 14.77 16.70 11.39
N GLU A 69 13.84 16.68 10.45
CA GLU A 69 12.42 16.89 10.68
C GLU A 69 11.65 15.58 10.49
N ARG A 70 10.56 15.43 11.26
CA ARG A 70 9.72 14.24 11.27
C ARG A 70 8.27 14.65 11.10
N ILE A 71 7.58 14.07 10.13
CA ILE A 71 6.16 14.33 9.87
C ILE A 71 5.40 13.03 9.68
N LYS A 72 4.30 12.90 10.43
CA LYS A 72 3.38 11.77 10.26
C LYS A 72 2.53 12.00 9.01
N ILE A 73 2.50 11.04 8.10
CA ILE A 73 1.62 11.08 6.93
C ILE A 73 0.24 10.58 7.35
N THR A 74 -0.62 11.52 7.76
CA THR A 74 -2.02 11.24 8.11
C THR A 74 -2.91 11.27 6.87
N PRO A 75 -4.16 10.75 6.94
CA PRO A 75 -5.13 10.91 5.86
C PRO A 75 -5.36 12.38 5.47
N GLU A 76 -5.35 13.29 6.44
CA GLU A 76 -5.54 14.73 6.22
C GLU A 76 -4.36 15.35 5.47
N LEU A 77 -3.12 14.95 5.81
CA LEU A 77 -1.93 15.39 5.06
C LEU A 77 -1.92 14.79 3.65
N TYR A 78 -2.18 13.48 3.53
CA TYR A 78 -2.22 12.80 2.24
C TYR A 78 -3.34 13.32 1.32
N ALA A 79 -4.43 13.84 1.89
CA ALA A 79 -5.52 14.44 1.15
C ALA A 79 -5.10 15.69 0.35
N GLN A 80 -4.01 16.38 0.77
CA GLN A 80 -3.44 17.54 0.07
C GLN A 80 -2.86 17.19 -1.32
N LEU A 81 -2.58 15.90 -1.59
CA LEU A 81 -2.21 15.45 -2.93
C LEU A 81 -3.44 15.52 -3.85
N ASP A 82 -3.66 16.64 -4.53
CA ASP A 82 -4.76 16.80 -5.48
C ASP A 82 -4.48 16.05 -6.81
N LYS A 83 -4.63 14.72 -6.76
CA LYS A 83 -4.45 13.81 -7.90
C LYS A 83 -5.58 12.78 -7.99
N PRO A 84 -5.87 12.25 -9.20
CA PRO A 84 -6.86 11.19 -9.39
C PRO A 84 -6.59 9.95 -8.55
N TYR A 85 -7.64 9.22 -8.22
CA TYR A 85 -7.59 8.01 -7.38
C TYR A 85 -6.49 7.02 -7.79
N ASN A 86 -6.43 6.66 -9.07
CA ASN A 86 -5.43 5.69 -9.57
C ASN A 86 -4.00 6.16 -9.35
N TYR A 87 -3.74 7.48 -9.45
CA TYR A 87 -2.43 8.05 -9.18
C TYR A 87 -2.05 7.88 -7.71
N ARG A 88 -2.98 8.22 -6.80
CA ARG A 88 -2.79 8.05 -5.36
C ARG A 88 -2.58 6.58 -4.98
N ASN A 89 -3.27 5.67 -5.67
CA ASN A 89 -3.14 4.23 -5.43
C ASN A 89 -1.81 3.67 -5.87
N VAL A 90 -1.23 4.14 -6.99
CA VAL A 90 0.10 3.67 -7.42
C VAL A 90 1.15 4.05 -6.37
N LEU A 91 1.13 5.31 -5.90
CA LEU A 91 2.04 5.76 -4.84
C LEU A 91 1.78 4.99 -3.54
N GLY A 92 0.52 4.96 -3.09
CA GLY A 92 0.13 4.31 -1.84
C GLY A 92 0.46 2.82 -1.84
N ALA A 93 0.19 2.09 -2.92
CA ALA A 93 0.51 0.67 -3.02
C ALA A 93 2.03 0.44 -2.92
N ALA A 94 2.84 1.16 -3.68
CA ALA A 94 4.30 1.00 -3.62
C ALA A 94 4.86 1.33 -2.24
N ILE A 95 4.36 2.40 -1.61
CA ILE A 95 4.76 2.82 -0.25
C ILE A 95 4.35 1.77 0.80
N SER A 96 3.07 1.39 0.84
CA SER A 96 2.57 0.49 1.88
C SER A 96 3.08 -0.94 1.72
N TYR A 97 3.33 -1.40 0.49
CA TYR A 97 3.91 -2.71 0.20
C TYR A 97 5.45 -2.70 0.18
N GLY A 98 6.09 -1.55 0.41
CA GLY A 98 7.54 -1.37 0.34
C GLY A 98 8.36 -2.49 0.99
N PRO A 99 8.03 -2.96 2.21
CA PRO A 99 8.78 -4.02 2.88
C PRO A 99 8.81 -5.39 2.17
N ILE A 100 7.92 -5.62 1.18
CA ILE A 100 7.82 -6.91 0.46
C ILE A 100 8.09 -6.80 -1.04
N LEU A 101 8.21 -5.60 -1.58
CA LEU A 101 8.47 -5.32 -2.99
C LEU A 101 9.98 -5.23 -3.27
N PRO A 102 10.41 -5.37 -4.54
CA PRO A 102 11.79 -5.15 -4.94
C PRO A 102 12.26 -3.72 -4.58
N LYS A 103 13.48 -3.59 -4.05
CA LYS A 103 14.00 -2.31 -3.58
C LYS A 103 14.06 -1.26 -4.70
N GLU A 104 14.42 -1.66 -5.91
CA GLU A 104 14.58 -0.78 -7.06
C GLU A 104 13.24 -0.15 -7.46
N LEU A 105 12.16 -0.93 -7.39
CA LEU A 105 10.81 -0.46 -7.67
C LEU A 105 10.33 0.50 -6.58
N VAL A 106 10.59 0.16 -5.31
CA VAL A 106 10.20 0.99 -4.17
C VAL A 106 10.96 2.31 -4.19
N GLY A 107 12.29 2.27 -4.34
CA GLY A 107 13.16 3.45 -4.45
C GLY A 107 12.72 4.38 -5.58
N SER A 108 12.48 3.83 -6.78
CA SER A 108 12.00 4.62 -7.92
C SER A 108 10.69 5.38 -7.61
N VAL A 109 9.75 4.75 -6.90
CA VAL A 109 8.49 5.41 -6.53
C VAL A 109 8.68 6.41 -5.40
N LEU A 110 9.51 6.10 -4.41
CA LEU A 110 9.81 6.99 -3.29
C LEU A 110 10.56 8.25 -3.75
N ASP A 111 11.54 8.12 -4.64
CA ASP A 111 12.27 9.23 -5.24
C ASP A 111 11.33 10.10 -6.07
N TYR A 112 10.48 9.48 -6.88
CA TYR A 112 9.46 10.19 -7.64
C TYR A 112 8.50 10.95 -6.70
N ALA A 113 8.10 10.32 -5.60
CA ALA A 113 7.18 10.87 -4.61
C ALA A 113 7.79 12.03 -3.82
N PHE A 114 9.04 11.94 -3.36
CA PHE A 114 9.61 12.88 -2.40
C PHE A 114 10.77 13.75 -2.92
N ILE A 115 11.53 13.28 -3.91
CA ILE A 115 12.73 13.97 -4.40
C ILE A 115 12.47 14.60 -5.77
N THR A 116 12.45 13.81 -6.83
CA THR A 116 12.32 14.30 -8.22
C THR A 116 11.26 13.50 -8.98
N PRO A 117 10.11 14.09 -9.32
CA PRO A 117 9.74 15.51 -9.19
C PRO A 117 9.28 15.93 -7.78
N GLY A 118 9.21 15.03 -6.81
CA GLY A 118 8.85 15.35 -5.42
C GLY A 118 7.38 15.72 -5.23
N VAL A 119 6.47 14.96 -5.87
CA VAL A 119 5.03 15.29 -5.90
C VAL A 119 4.39 15.35 -4.51
N LEU A 120 4.75 14.45 -3.59
CA LEU A 120 4.29 14.47 -2.20
C LEU A 120 4.95 15.62 -1.43
N SER A 121 6.26 15.81 -1.56
CA SER A 121 6.97 16.90 -0.86
C SER A 121 6.40 18.28 -1.22
N LYS A 122 6.06 18.48 -2.50
CA LYS A 122 5.37 19.69 -2.98
C LYS A 122 3.96 19.82 -2.41
N SER A 123 3.17 18.75 -2.47
CA SER A 123 1.80 18.75 -1.92
C SER A 123 1.77 18.96 -0.41
N PHE A 124 2.78 18.50 0.32
CA PHE A 124 2.90 18.63 1.77
C PHE A 124 3.63 19.90 2.22
N HIS A 125 4.06 20.75 1.27
CA HIS A 125 4.79 22.00 1.53
C HIS A 125 6.10 21.82 2.32
N LEU A 126 6.84 20.73 2.08
CA LEU A 126 8.05 20.38 2.84
C LEU A 126 9.33 21.08 2.34
N GLY A 127 9.28 21.66 1.13
CA GLY A 127 10.47 22.18 0.45
C GLY A 127 11.21 21.09 -0.35
N GLU A 128 12.46 21.36 -0.71
CA GLU A 128 13.32 20.41 -1.42
C GLU A 128 13.89 19.39 -0.43
N ILE A 129 13.70 18.10 -0.73
CA ILE A 129 14.22 16.97 0.04
C ILE A 129 15.29 16.28 -0.81
N LYS A 130 16.46 16.03 -0.23
CA LYS A 130 17.56 15.30 -0.88
C LYS A 130 17.71 13.89 -0.34
N ASN A 131 17.66 13.75 0.97
CA ASN A 131 17.72 12.48 1.69
C ASN A 131 16.56 12.40 2.66
N ALA A 132 15.89 11.25 2.68
CA ALA A 132 14.83 10.97 3.62
C ALA A 132 14.72 9.47 3.89
N SER A 133 13.93 9.12 4.89
CA SER A 133 13.44 7.77 5.06
C SER A 133 11.96 7.79 5.41
N LEU A 134 11.27 6.73 5.02
CA LEU A 134 9.92 6.47 5.45
C LEU A 134 9.94 5.37 6.50
N GLU A 135 9.52 5.69 7.71
CA GLU A 135 9.31 4.74 8.78
C GLU A 135 7.86 4.25 8.77
N LEU A 136 7.68 2.93 8.73
CA LEU A 136 6.37 2.27 8.72
C LEU A 136 6.23 1.47 10.02
N HIS A 137 5.26 1.84 10.83
CA HIS A 137 4.97 1.16 12.10
C HIS A 137 3.67 0.35 11.98
N SER A 138 3.74 -0.94 12.30
CA SER A 138 2.55 -1.80 12.33
C SER A 138 1.71 -1.56 13.58
N LYS A 139 0.42 -1.37 13.37
CA LYS A 139 -0.63 -1.32 14.39
C LYS A 139 -1.38 -2.64 14.53
N THR A 140 -0.99 -3.67 13.80
CA THR A 140 -1.61 -5.00 13.92
C THR A 140 -1.47 -5.49 15.35
N LYS A 141 -2.59 -5.94 15.94
CA LYS A 141 -2.62 -6.38 17.34
C LYS A 141 -1.59 -7.47 17.57
N ASN A 142 -0.77 -7.32 18.62
CA ASN A 142 0.32 -8.23 18.99
C ASN A 142 1.48 -8.29 17.99
N GLU A 143 1.56 -7.38 17.03
CA GLU A 143 2.74 -7.19 16.17
C GLU A 143 3.35 -5.82 16.46
N ASN A 144 4.62 -5.79 16.88
CA ASN A 144 5.37 -4.54 17.02
C ASN A 144 6.51 -4.55 16.01
N LYS A 145 6.17 -4.30 14.74
CA LYS A 145 7.12 -4.30 13.63
C LYS A 145 7.29 -2.89 13.10
N ASN A 146 8.56 -2.56 12.82
CA ASN A 146 8.98 -1.33 12.18
C ASN A 146 9.70 -1.68 10.89
N TYR A 147 9.44 -0.92 9.85
CA TYR A 147 10.17 -0.99 8.59
C TYR A 147 10.68 0.40 8.24
N VAL A 148 11.85 0.47 7.63
CA VAL A 148 12.44 1.71 7.16
C VAL A 148 12.71 1.55 5.67
N LEU A 149 12.20 2.50 4.89
CA LEU A 149 12.47 2.58 3.46
C LEU A 149 13.33 3.83 3.23
N ALA A 150 14.53 3.66 2.70
CA ALA A 150 15.40 4.76 2.31
C ALA A 150 14.83 5.49 1.08
N ILE A 151 15.09 6.80 1.00
CA ILE A 151 14.67 7.68 -0.10
C ILE A 151 15.85 8.59 -0.46
N GLY A 152 16.21 8.62 -1.74
CA GLY A 152 17.45 9.22 -2.21
C GLY A 152 18.59 8.21 -2.31
N GLU A 153 19.78 8.70 -2.65
CA GLU A 153 20.95 7.84 -2.84
C GLU A 153 21.29 7.12 -1.52
N GLU A 154 21.10 5.79 -1.50
CA GLU A 154 21.94 4.93 -0.68
C GLU A 154 23.35 5.08 -1.29
N ASP A 155 24.27 5.73 -0.56
CA ASP A 155 25.70 5.58 -0.81
C ASP A 155 26.01 4.07 -0.74
N ASP A 156 25.91 3.38 -1.88
CA ASP A 156 26.49 2.06 -2.08
C ASP A 156 28.01 2.23 -1.93
N LYS A 157 28.49 2.02 -0.71
CA LYS A 157 29.89 1.72 -0.41
C LYS A 157 30.10 0.23 -0.36
#